data_AF-K3VWT9-F1
#
_entry.id   AF-K3VWT9-F1
#
_cell.length_a   1.000
_cell.length_b   1.000
_cell.length_c   1.000
_cell.angle_alpha   90.00
_cell.angle_beta   90.00
_cell.angle_gamma   90.00
#
_symmetry.space_group_name_H-M   'P 1'
#
loop_
_entity.id
_entity.type
_entity.pdbx_description
1 polymer ?
#
loop_
_entity_poly.entity_id
_entity_poly.type
_entity_poly.pdbx_seq_one_letter_code
_entity_poly.pdbx_strand_id
1 'polypeptide(L)'
;MLGLASFITYVMIEKCIFSFFFYVNVSSLFLCASTGSDVSFTKLYQYHRIVIATGTPQTVRSFGADLHPHRIVKSGPRLAVLQVLTCPYPAVQLEPYSAFAGYVVYACQSLYLVLMSLLFRAIRRSLSRQPLRDTNYAPHRCNHIPRPYLPLMYFRQESSSANKPPPSVPRPSSSVLLVSPANEVLLLHRVHTSSSFASAHVFPGGNLDPYHDGAIPDEGSPERHQDGLAYRIGAIRETFEETGILLARKNNELINLDVKDRDAARKMIHGNQVKFLEWLESVGAEPDLDGLIPFTRWVTPATNNKRFTTQMYLYMLPQSRSDMPSEMLIPTPDNGVEHTAALFAPAQSFLSRASTNSIILFPPQYFLLTLVAKIITSSSEGTGPQQILEQREQLLSFLKQVPTTETEKGKQHKTSMIPWANKVMSPHNLFIRKQDKRIVLGLDKPGPELRDSERGGDWERVVLVNFGKGGPTNVEVRGREEVLEEERQNYKSDRLPLQRHKSHERKETERLVRTSGHISDTSQ
;
A
#
# COMPACT_ATOMS: atom_id res chain seq x y z
N MET A 1 -5.86 26.90 -40.04
CA MET A 1 -5.36 26.10 -38.89
C MET A 1 -4.69 24.78 -39.34
N LEU A 2 -5.32 23.96 -40.19
CA LEU A 2 -4.70 22.72 -40.71
C LEU A 2 -3.44 22.95 -41.59
N GLY A 3 -3.40 24.02 -42.40
CA GLY A 3 -2.21 24.35 -43.20
C GLY A 3 -1.00 24.82 -42.39
N LEU A 4 -1.23 25.52 -41.27
CA LEU A 4 -0.14 26.01 -40.40
C LEU A 4 0.49 24.87 -39.59
N ALA A 5 -0.34 23.92 -39.15
CA ALA A 5 0.13 22.72 -38.46
C ALA A 5 0.98 21.84 -39.40
N SER A 6 0.54 21.65 -40.64
CA SER A 6 1.27 20.85 -41.63
C SER A 6 2.61 21.51 -42.03
N PHE A 7 2.65 22.85 -42.14
CA PHE A 7 3.89 23.59 -42.40
C PHE A 7 4.89 23.52 -41.22
N ILE A 8 4.40 23.62 -39.98
CA ILE A 8 5.27 23.49 -38.79
C ILE A 8 5.80 22.06 -38.65
N THR A 9 4.98 21.04 -38.90
CA THR A 9 5.44 19.64 -38.87
C THR A 9 6.46 19.38 -39.98
N TYR A 10 6.26 19.92 -41.18
CA TYR A 10 7.20 19.80 -42.29
C TYR A 10 8.55 20.47 -41.96
N VAL A 11 8.54 21.71 -41.46
CA VAL A 11 9.77 22.44 -41.08
C VAL A 11 10.50 21.77 -39.90
N MET A 12 9.78 21.14 -38.97
CA MET A 12 10.40 20.40 -37.85
C MET A 12 11.04 19.09 -38.31
N ILE A 13 10.39 18.36 -39.23
CA ILE A 13 10.96 17.12 -39.79
C ILE A 13 12.20 17.45 -40.63
N GLU A 14 12.15 18.50 -41.45
CA GLU A 14 13.30 18.93 -42.25
C GLU A 14 14.50 19.32 -41.36
N LYS A 15 14.27 20.06 -40.27
CA LYS A 15 15.32 20.46 -39.33
C LYS A 15 15.86 19.28 -38.50
N CYS A 16 15.02 18.32 -38.13
CA CYS A 16 15.49 17.11 -37.45
C CYS A 16 16.32 16.21 -38.37
N ILE A 17 15.92 16.07 -39.64
CA ILE A 17 16.70 15.34 -40.65
C ILE A 17 18.04 16.05 -40.92
N PHE A 18 18.04 17.39 -41.02
CA PHE A 18 19.28 18.16 -41.19
C PHE A 18 20.23 18.03 -39.99
N SER A 19 19.71 18.09 -38.76
CA SER A 19 20.52 17.86 -37.55
C SER A 19 21.08 16.44 -37.47
N PHE A 20 20.32 15.43 -37.91
CA PHE A 20 20.79 14.05 -37.91
C PHE A 20 21.88 13.81 -38.97
N PHE A 21 21.71 14.37 -40.18
CA PHE A 21 22.74 14.31 -41.23
C PHE A 21 24.00 15.12 -40.91
N PHE A 22 23.87 16.24 -40.20
CA PHE A 22 25.00 17.03 -39.72
C PHE A 22 25.78 16.28 -38.64
N TYR A 23 25.07 15.59 -37.73
CA TYR A 23 25.70 14.80 -36.66
C TYR A 23 26.45 13.56 -37.21
N VAL A 24 25.85 12.83 -38.17
CA VAL A 24 26.50 11.65 -38.78
C VAL A 24 27.73 12.05 -39.62
N ASN A 25 27.70 13.21 -40.31
CA ASN A 25 28.87 13.70 -41.04
C ASN A 25 29.99 14.17 -40.10
N VAL A 26 29.68 14.86 -39.01
CA VAL A 26 30.69 15.33 -38.04
C VAL A 26 31.34 14.16 -37.29
N SER A 27 30.57 13.12 -36.92
CA SER A 27 31.12 11.91 -36.31
C SER A 27 32.01 11.11 -37.26
N SER A 28 31.69 11.09 -38.55
CA SER A 28 32.49 10.39 -39.59
C SER A 28 33.78 11.15 -39.93
N LEU A 29 33.77 12.48 -39.93
CA LEU A 29 34.97 13.32 -40.08
C LEU A 29 35.92 13.18 -38.89
N PHE A 30 35.39 13.01 -37.67
CA PHE A 30 36.22 12.82 -36.47
C PHE A 30 36.84 11.40 -36.38
N LEU A 31 36.14 10.37 -36.87
CA LEU A 31 36.71 9.01 -36.93
C LEU A 31 37.83 8.89 -37.99
N CYS A 32 37.72 9.60 -39.12
CA CYS A 32 38.79 9.64 -40.14
C CYS A 32 40.03 10.42 -39.65
N ALA A 33 39.84 11.47 -38.84
CA ALA A 33 40.95 12.26 -38.30
C ALA A 33 41.75 11.52 -37.21
N SER A 34 41.19 10.49 -36.56
CA SER A 34 41.87 9.75 -35.49
C SER A 34 42.59 8.47 -35.93
N THR A 35 42.45 8.01 -37.18
CA THR A 35 43.07 6.76 -37.67
C THR A 35 44.01 6.92 -38.87
N GLY A 36 44.32 8.15 -39.29
CA GLY A 36 45.41 8.43 -40.24
C GLY A 36 45.37 7.64 -41.57
N SER A 37 44.20 7.32 -42.08
CA SER A 37 44.03 6.51 -43.30
C SER A 37 43.28 7.30 -44.37
N ASP A 38 43.95 7.59 -45.49
CA ASP A 38 43.36 8.24 -46.66
C ASP A 38 42.35 7.32 -47.35
N VAL A 39 41.05 7.62 -47.23
CA VAL A 39 39.99 6.96 -48.01
C VAL A 39 39.17 8.02 -48.73
N SER A 40 39.32 8.06 -50.06
CA SER A 40 38.68 9.05 -50.93
C SER A 40 37.14 8.96 -50.91
N PHE A 41 36.50 10.13 -50.88
CA PHE A 41 35.08 10.40 -50.58
C PHE A 41 34.05 9.71 -51.51
N THR A 42 34.49 9.09 -52.61
CA THR A 42 33.62 8.59 -53.69
C THR A 42 33.00 7.21 -53.42
N LYS A 43 33.48 6.43 -52.43
CA LYS A 43 32.97 5.07 -52.16
C LYS A 43 31.83 4.98 -51.13
N LEU A 44 31.57 6.01 -50.32
CA LEU A 44 30.47 5.98 -49.34
C LEU A 44 29.07 6.19 -49.96
N TYR A 45 28.98 6.80 -51.14
CA TYR A 45 27.69 7.14 -51.76
C TYR A 45 26.95 5.95 -52.40
N GLN A 46 27.61 4.83 -52.66
CA GLN A 46 26.97 3.65 -53.31
C GLN A 46 26.30 2.68 -52.31
N TYR A 47 26.71 2.66 -51.04
CA TYR A 47 26.19 1.67 -50.08
C TYR A 47 24.84 2.05 -49.48
N HIS A 48 24.48 3.33 -49.46
CA HIS A 48 23.24 3.80 -48.81
C HIS A 48 21.97 3.70 -49.67
N ARG A 49 22.05 3.25 -50.92
CA ARG A 49 20.87 3.07 -51.79
C ARG A 49 20.18 1.70 -51.65
N ILE A 50 20.74 0.77 -50.86
CA ILE A 50 20.25 -0.61 -50.77
C ILE A 50 19.30 -0.85 -49.57
N VAL A 51 19.29 0.01 -48.55
CA VAL A 51 18.53 -0.26 -47.31
C VAL A 51 17.17 0.47 -47.24
N ILE A 52 16.85 1.35 -48.19
CA ILE A 52 15.53 2.01 -48.28
C ILE A 52 14.69 1.34 -49.38
N ALA A 53 14.49 0.02 -49.30
CA ALA A 53 13.62 -0.66 -50.27
C ALA A 53 13.06 -2.00 -49.77
N THR A 54 12.70 -2.16 -48.49
CA THR A 54 11.85 -3.30 -48.09
C THR A 54 10.91 -2.92 -46.95
N GLY A 55 9.73 -2.43 -47.32
CA GLY A 55 8.62 -2.23 -46.41
C GLY A 55 7.30 -2.27 -47.18
N THR A 56 6.80 -3.47 -47.47
CA THR A 56 5.35 -3.84 -47.56
C THR A 56 5.18 -5.31 -47.98
N PRO A 57 4.05 -5.97 -47.64
CA PRO A 57 3.91 -7.43 -47.69
C PRO A 57 3.08 -7.92 -48.87
N GLN A 58 3.58 -8.83 -49.72
CA GLN A 58 2.75 -9.61 -50.65
C GLN A 58 3.33 -11.01 -50.97
N THR A 59 2.51 -12.02 -50.68
CA THR A 59 2.19 -13.25 -51.44
C THR A 59 3.17 -13.86 -52.46
N VAL A 60 3.30 -15.20 -52.33
CA VAL A 60 3.25 -16.24 -53.40
C VAL A 60 4.55 -16.73 -54.08
N ARG A 61 4.75 -18.05 -53.93
CA ARG A 61 5.33 -19.09 -54.83
C ARG A 61 6.84 -19.18 -55.11
N SER A 62 7.37 -20.33 -54.65
CA SER A 62 8.11 -21.38 -55.36
C SER A 62 9.05 -21.02 -56.52
N PHE A 63 10.32 -21.46 -56.39
CA PHE A 63 11.17 -22.17 -57.36
C PHE A 63 12.41 -22.59 -56.53
N GLY A 64 12.86 -23.85 -56.40
CA GLY A 64 12.87 -24.97 -57.33
C GLY A 64 14.24 -25.04 -58.03
N ALA A 65 14.89 -26.22 -57.96
CA ALA A 65 16.14 -26.67 -58.61
C ALA A 65 17.43 -26.48 -57.78
N ASP A 66 18.01 -27.51 -57.16
CA ASP A 66 18.63 -28.76 -57.69
C ASP A 66 20.14 -28.60 -57.98
N LEU A 67 20.95 -29.37 -57.24
CA LEU A 67 21.96 -30.34 -57.74
C LEU A 67 23.13 -30.56 -56.75
N HIS A 68 22.94 -31.54 -55.87
CA HIS A 68 23.71 -32.81 -55.74
C HIS A 68 25.26 -32.86 -55.57
N PRO A 69 25.83 -34.00 -55.10
CA PRO A 69 26.60 -34.06 -53.85
C PRO A 69 28.03 -34.62 -54.02
N HIS A 70 28.82 -34.67 -52.94
CA HIS A 70 29.89 -35.64 -52.58
C HIS A 70 30.70 -34.96 -51.44
N ARG A 71 31.19 -35.57 -50.36
CA ARG A 71 31.62 -36.95 -50.09
C ARG A 71 31.73 -37.10 -48.56
N ILE A 72 31.33 -38.25 -48.04
CA ILE A 72 31.47 -38.65 -46.63
C ILE A 72 32.92 -39.06 -46.35
N VAL A 73 33.55 -38.54 -45.29
CA VAL A 73 34.60 -39.25 -44.54
C VAL A 73 34.37 -39.01 -43.03
N LYS A 74 34.24 -40.11 -42.29
CA LYS A 74 34.15 -40.18 -40.83
C LYS A 74 35.55 -40.06 -40.21
N SER A 75 35.70 -39.27 -39.15
CA SER A 75 36.61 -39.56 -38.02
C SER A 75 36.30 -38.65 -36.83
N GLY A 76 36.05 -39.26 -35.67
CA GLY A 76 35.84 -38.59 -34.39
C GLY A 76 37.13 -38.04 -33.76
N PRO A 77 37.11 -37.68 -32.46
CA PRO A 77 37.42 -36.33 -31.99
C PRO A 77 38.81 -36.22 -31.36
N ARG A 78 39.42 -35.00 -31.38
CA ARG A 78 40.31 -34.50 -30.31
C ARG A 78 40.70 -33.03 -30.48
N LEU A 79 40.86 -32.42 -29.31
CA LEU A 79 41.30 -31.07 -28.95
C LEU A 79 42.26 -30.37 -29.93
N ALA A 80 42.03 -29.06 -30.12
CA ALA A 80 43.11 -28.11 -30.34
C ALA A 80 42.85 -26.85 -29.48
N VAL A 81 43.70 -26.71 -28.47
CA VAL A 81 43.95 -25.51 -27.68
C VAL A 81 44.52 -24.44 -28.61
N LEU A 82 44.01 -23.21 -28.60
CA LEU A 82 44.72 -22.07 -29.19
C LEU A 82 45.01 -21.03 -28.12
N GLN A 83 46.31 -20.81 -27.93
CA GLN A 83 46.96 -19.93 -26.98
C GLN A 83 46.49 -18.48 -27.05
N VAL A 84 46.27 -17.93 -25.85
CA VAL A 84 46.27 -16.49 -25.58
C VAL A 84 47.70 -15.98 -25.71
N LEU A 85 47.95 -15.12 -26.69
CA LEU A 85 49.17 -14.30 -26.76
C LEU A 85 48.82 -12.88 -26.30
N THR A 86 49.28 -12.55 -25.10
CA THR A 86 49.36 -11.20 -24.55
C THR A 86 50.64 -10.50 -25.03
N CYS A 87 50.55 -9.23 -25.42
CA CYS A 87 51.67 -8.29 -25.42
C CYS A 87 51.14 -6.83 -25.31
N PRO A 88 51.95 -5.85 -24.84
CA PRO A 88 51.58 -4.91 -23.77
C PRO A 88 51.65 -3.43 -24.22
N TYR A 89 51.40 -2.51 -23.26
CA TYR A 89 51.61 -1.03 -23.26
C TYR A 89 50.34 -0.14 -23.41
N PRO A 90 50.33 1.07 -22.80
CA PRO A 90 50.06 1.29 -21.38
C PRO A 90 48.78 2.12 -21.17
N ALA A 91 48.31 2.17 -19.92
CA ALA A 91 47.15 2.94 -19.52
C ALA A 91 47.29 4.45 -19.85
N VAL A 92 46.34 4.97 -20.63
CA VAL A 92 46.07 6.41 -20.75
C VAL A 92 44.77 6.68 -20.00
N GLN A 93 44.87 7.44 -18.91
CA GLN A 93 43.73 7.98 -18.17
C GLN A 93 42.95 8.94 -19.08
N LEU A 94 41.65 8.69 -19.26
CA LEU A 94 40.69 9.63 -19.84
C LEU A 94 39.52 9.82 -18.87
N GLU A 95 39.51 10.99 -18.23
CA GLU A 95 38.39 11.62 -17.51
C GLU A 95 38.21 13.03 -18.14
N PRO A 96 37.04 13.70 -18.09
CA PRO A 96 35.65 13.25 -18.25
C PRO A 96 34.97 14.05 -19.39
N TYR A 97 34.54 13.41 -20.49
CA TYR A 97 33.74 14.08 -21.53
C TYR A 97 32.33 13.49 -21.73
N SER A 98 31.89 12.58 -20.85
CA SER A 98 30.54 11.98 -20.89
C SER A 98 29.46 12.82 -20.19
N ALA A 99 29.83 13.74 -19.30
CA ALA A 99 28.86 14.55 -18.54
C ALA A 99 28.19 15.66 -19.39
N PHE A 100 28.91 16.24 -20.34
CA PHE A 100 28.39 17.36 -21.14
C PHE A 100 27.36 16.89 -22.19
N ALA A 101 27.59 15.71 -22.80
CA ALA A 101 26.65 15.11 -23.74
C ALA A 101 25.35 14.65 -23.07
N GLY A 102 25.44 14.07 -21.86
CA GLY A 102 24.27 13.68 -21.07
C GLY A 102 23.41 14.88 -20.65
N TYR A 103 24.04 16.00 -20.29
CA TYR A 103 23.34 17.21 -19.86
C TYR A 103 22.50 17.86 -20.97
N VAL A 104 23.02 17.88 -22.21
CA VAL A 104 22.33 18.47 -23.36
C VAL A 104 21.11 17.63 -23.78
N VAL A 105 21.21 16.30 -23.73
CA VAL A 105 20.09 15.39 -24.01
C VAL A 105 18.98 15.55 -22.96
N TYR A 106 19.35 15.60 -21.68
CA TYR A 106 18.39 15.78 -20.59
C TYR A 106 17.68 17.15 -20.65
N ALA A 107 18.42 18.21 -20.99
CA ALA A 107 17.86 19.55 -21.15
C ALA A 107 16.87 19.62 -22.33
N CYS A 108 17.18 19.02 -23.47
CA CYS A 108 16.28 18.98 -24.64
C CYS A 108 15.01 18.17 -24.36
N GLN A 109 15.13 17.04 -23.66
CA GLN A 109 14.00 16.18 -23.30
C GLN A 109 13.08 16.85 -22.26
N SER A 110 13.66 17.57 -21.32
CA SER A 110 12.91 18.37 -20.33
C SER A 110 12.16 19.53 -20.99
N LEU A 111 12.79 20.22 -21.94
CA LEU A 111 12.17 21.33 -22.67
C LEU A 111 11.01 20.84 -23.57
N TYR A 112 11.15 19.66 -24.19
CA TYR A 112 10.09 19.02 -24.97
C TYR A 112 8.84 18.71 -24.12
N LEU A 113 9.02 18.15 -22.92
CA LEU A 113 7.92 17.85 -22.00
C LEU A 113 7.20 19.11 -21.51
N VAL A 114 7.94 20.18 -21.23
CA VAL A 114 7.36 21.47 -20.86
C VAL A 114 6.53 22.06 -22.00
N LEU A 115 7.07 22.07 -23.23
CA LEU A 115 6.36 22.56 -24.42
C LEU A 115 5.09 21.76 -24.70
N MET A 116 5.13 20.43 -24.58
CA MET A 116 3.95 19.57 -24.76
C MET A 116 2.89 19.82 -23.69
N SER A 117 3.29 20.08 -22.44
CA SER A 117 2.35 20.40 -21.35
C SER A 117 1.65 21.74 -21.56
N LEU A 118 2.36 22.74 -22.09
CA LEU A 118 1.81 24.06 -22.41
C LEU A 118 0.86 23.99 -23.61
N LEU A 119 1.20 23.19 -24.63
CA LEU A 119 0.34 22.94 -25.78
C LEU A 119 -0.98 22.27 -25.35
N PHE A 120 -0.91 21.25 -24.48
CA PHE A 120 -2.10 20.59 -23.93
C PHE A 120 -2.99 21.53 -23.12
N ARG A 121 -2.40 22.42 -22.32
CA ARG A 121 -3.15 23.44 -21.57
C ARG A 121 -3.81 24.46 -22.49
N ALA A 122 -3.16 24.85 -23.59
CA ALA A 122 -3.71 25.76 -24.58
C ALA A 122 -4.90 25.14 -25.33
N ILE A 123 -4.77 23.87 -25.76
CA ILE A 123 -5.86 23.11 -26.42
C ILE A 123 -7.06 22.96 -25.47
N ARG A 124 -6.82 22.63 -24.20
CA ARG A 124 -7.89 22.48 -23.19
C ARG A 124 -8.63 23.80 -22.91
N ARG A 125 -7.91 24.93 -22.89
CA ARG A 125 -8.52 26.28 -22.78
C ARG A 125 -9.32 26.68 -24.02
N SER A 126 -8.95 26.19 -25.20
CA SER A 126 -9.67 26.46 -26.45
C SER A 126 -10.98 25.67 -26.53
N LEU A 127 -10.99 24.43 -26.01
CA LEU A 127 -12.18 23.56 -26.02
C LEU A 127 -13.23 23.97 -24.97
N SER A 128 -12.84 24.73 -23.94
CA SER A 128 -13.74 25.19 -22.86
C SER A 128 -14.50 26.49 -23.16
N ARG A 129 -14.51 26.98 -24.41
CA ARG A 129 -15.09 28.29 -24.79
C ARG A 129 -16.28 28.23 -25.77
N GLN A 130 -16.95 27.09 -25.92
CA GLN A 130 -18.19 27.04 -26.72
C GLN A 130 -19.44 26.98 -25.82
N PRO A 131 -20.38 27.95 -25.92
CA PRO A 131 -21.65 27.89 -25.23
C PRO A 131 -22.68 27.08 -26.05
N LEU A 132 -23.33 26.11 -25.40
CA LEU A 132 -24.49 25.39 -25.92
C LEU A 132 -25.74 26.26 -25.74
N ARG A 133 -26.54 26.40 -26.81
CA ARG A 133 -27.84 27.10 -26.83
C ARG A 133 -28.94 26.14 -26.37
N ASP A 134 -29.77 26.63 -25.45
CA ASP A 134 -31.03 26.00 -25.00
C ASP A 134 -32.15 26.16 -26.02
N THR A 135 -33.00 25.14 -26.13
CA THR A 135 -34.36 25.25 -26.70
C THR A 135 -35.40 24.73 -25.71
N ASN A 136 -36.36 25.61 -25.43
CA ASN A 136 -37.51 25.51 -24.53
C ASN A 136 -38.48 24.35 -24.84
N TYR A 137 -39.09 23.78 -23.79
CA TYR A 137 -40.53 23.44 -23.80
C TYR A 137 -41.09 23.27 -22.37
N ALA A 138 -42.25 23.89 -22.12
CA ALA A 138 -43.13 23.75 -20.95
C ALA A 138 -44.53 24.25 -21.40
N PRO A 139 -45.65 24.08 -20.64
CA PRO A 139 -46.01 23.12 -19.58
C PRO A 139 -47.46 22.56 -19.75
N HIS A 140 -47.92 21.67 -18.85
CA HIS A 140 -49.35 21.59 -18.50
C HIS A 140 -49.54 21.37 -16.99
N ARG A 141 -50.48 22.14 -16.42
CA ARG A 141 -50.95 22.16 -15.01
C ARG A 141 -52.18 21.26 -14.83
N CYS A 142 -52.41 20.73 -13.62
CA CYS A 142 -53.71 20.84 -12.95
C CYS A 142 -53.61 20.71 -11.40
N ASN A 143 -54.64 21.22 -10.72
CA ASN A 143 -54.68 21.77 -9.35
C ASN A 143 -55.33 20.87 -8.25
N HIS A 144 -54.97 21.18 -6.98
CA HIS A 144 -55.75 21.15 -5.69
C HIS A 144 -56.33 19.81 -5.12
N ILE A 145 -56.33 19.45 -3.82
CA ILE A 145 -56.76 20.04 -2.49
C ILE A 145 -56.06 19.27 -1.29
N PRO A 146 -56.00 19.76 -0.02
CA PRO A 146 -54.90 19.44 0.96
C PRO A 146 -55.22 18.69 2.29
N ARG A 147 -54.12 18.33 3.00
CA ARG A 147 -53.88 18.05 4.47
C ARG A 147 -54.09 16.62 5.04
N PRO A 148 -53.47 16.24 6.19
CA PRO A 148 -52.03 16.18 6.48
C PRO A 148 -51.62 14.88 7.22
N TYR A 149 -50.59 14.17 6.80
CA TYR A 149 -49.85 13.26 7.69
C TYR A 149 -48.37 13.31 7.33
N LEU A 150 -47.52 13.58 8.32
CA LEU A 150 -46.06 13.60 8.21
C LEU A 150 -45.52 12.19 7.97
N PRO A 151 -44.64 12.01 6.98
CA PRO A 151 -43.51 11.11 7.13
C PRO A 151 -42.21 11.91 7.03
N LEU A 152 -41.34 11.74 8.05
CA LEU A 152 -39.93 12.10 7.98
C LEU A 152 -39.27 11.24 6.88
N MET A 153 -39.42 11.66 5.64
CA MET A 153 -38.64 11.14 4.52
C MET A 153 -37.25 11.76 4.63
N TYR A 154 -36.29 10.93 5.03
CA TYR A 154 -34.88 11.17 4.75
C TYR A 154 -34.76 11.49 3.25
N PHE A 155 -34.45 12.74 2.92
CA PHE A 155 -33.98 13.08 1.58
C PHE A 155 -32.67 12.33 1.37
N ARG A 156 -32.77 11.15 0.74
CA ARG A 156 -31.64 10.49 0.10
C ARG A 156 -31.27 11.40 -1.07
N GLN A 157 -30.32 12.31 -0.84
CA GLN A 157 -29.53 12.82 -1.93
C GLN A 157 -28.76 11.63 -2.49
N GLU A 158 -29.35 10.95 -3.47
CA GLU A 158 -28.59 10.23 -4.48
C GLU A 158 -27.82 11.30 -5.25
N SER A 159 -26.70 11.72 -4.67
CA SER A 159 -25.69 12.48 -5.40
C SER A 159 -25.32 11.60 -6.59
N SER A 160 -25.63 12.09 -7.79
CA SER A 160 -25.25 11.51 -9.07
C SER A 160 -23.82 10.95 -9.02
N SER A 161 -23.69 9.64 -8.83
CA SER A 161 -22.43 8.90 -8.80
C SER A 161 -21.85 8.66 -10.19
N ALA A 162 -22.44 9.27 -11.23
CA ALA A 162 -22.17 9.00 -12.63
C ALA A 162 -20.79 9.48 -13.16
N ASN A 163 -19.86 9.87 -12.29
CA ASN A 163 -18.54 10.36 -12.72
C ASN A 163 -17.36 10.04 -11.78
N LYS A 164 -17.53 9.14 -10.79
CA LYS A 164 -16.37 8.64 -10.02
C LYS A 164 -15.83 7.39 -10.70
N PRO A 165 -14.52 7.32 -11.01
CA PRO A 165 -13.92 6.08 -11.48
C PRO A 165 -14.19 4.96 -10.47
N PRO A 166 -14.35 3.71 -10.93
CA PRO A 166 -14.53 2.58 -10.02
C PRO A 166 -13.34 2.54 -9.04
N PRO A 167 -13.57 2.11 -7.78
CA PRO A 167 -12.49 1.92 -6.82
C PRO A 167 -11.37 1.05 -7.39
N SER A 168 -10.12 1.32 -7.02
CA SER A 168 -9.00 0.48 -7.43
C SER A 168 -9.16 -0.93 -6.87
N VAL A 169 -8.73 -1.94 -7.64
CA VAL A 169 -8.77 -3.33 -7.16
C VAL A 169 -7.77 -3.52 -6.02
N PRO A 170 -8.16 -4.12 -4.89
CA PRO A 170 -7.24 -4.40 -3.80
C PRO A 170 -6.22 -5.47 -4.21
N ARG A 171 -4.93 -5.16 -4.02
CA ARG A 171 -3.84 -6.11 -4.24
C ARG A 171 -3.81 -7.20 -3.15
N PRO A 172 -3.58 -8.46 -3.50
CA PRO A 172 -3.53 -9.54 -2.53
C PRO A 172 -2.22 -9.45 -1.74
N SER A 173 -2.33 -9.55 -0.42
CA SER A 173 -1.19 -9.45 0.51
C SER A 173 -1.35 -10.37 1.71
N SER A 174 -0.25 -10.64 2.40
CA SER A 174 -0.23 -11.39 3.66
C SER A 174 0.56 -10.65 4.72
N SER A 175 0.23 -10.87 5.99
CA SER A 175 0.98 -10.30 7.10
C SER A 175 0.88 -11.18 8.34
N VAL A 176 1.94 -11.20 9.14
CA VAL A 176 2.10 -12.12 10.27
C VAL A 176 2.30 -11.36 11.57
N LEU A 177 1.37 -11.54 12.52
CA LEU A 177 1.62 -11.26 13.94
C LEU A 177 2.54 -12.35 14.47
N LEU A 178 3.85 -12.09 14.42
CA LEU A 178 4.84 -13.02 14.93
C LEU A 178 5.05 -12.81 16.43
N VAL A 179 4.75 -13.85 17.21
CA VAL A 179 4.85 -13.84 18.68
C VAL A 179 6.10 -14.60 19.11
N SER A 180 6.95 -13.94 19.89
CA SER A 180 8.19 -14.50 20.45
C SER A 180 7.88 -15.56 21.52
N PRO A 181 8.85 -16.43 21.87
CA PRO A 181 8.78 -17.32 23.02
C PRO A 181 8.30 -16.67 24.32
N ALA A 182 8.61 -15.37 24.50
CA ALA A 182 8.28 -14.56 25.66
C ALA A 182 6.95 -13.78 25.52
N ASN A 183 6.10 -14.13 24.55
CA ASN A 183 4.83 -13.45 24.23
C ASN A 183 4.98 -11.97 23.80
N GLU A 184 6.13 -11.60 23.26
CA GLU A 184 6.32 -10.30 22.61
C GLU A 184 5.93 -10.36 21.14
N VAL A 185 5.45 -9.26 20.57
CA VAL A 185 5.04 -9.19 19.16
C VAL A 185 6.11 -8.49 18.34
N LEU A 186 6.41 -8.98 17.13
CA LEU A 186 7.32 -8.32 16.20
C LEU A 186 6.61 -7.19 15.45
N LEU A 187 7.18 -5.98 15.50
CA LEU A 187 6.87 -4.92 14.54
C LEU A 187 8.13 -4.46 13.81
N LEU A 188 7.95 -4.12 12.54
CA LEU A 188 8.94 -3.49 11.68
C LEU A 188 8.70 -1.99 11.63
N HIS A 189 9.79 -1.25 11.71
CA HIS A 189 9.83 0.20 11.62
C HIS A 189 10.82 0.61 10.54
N ARG A 190 10.34 1.26 9.49
CA ARG A 190 11.23 1.84 8.47
C ARG A 190 11.88 3.11 9.05
N VAL A 191 13.19 3.09 9.25
CA VAL A 191 13.95 4.27 9.64
C VAL A 191 14.10 5.14 8.39
N HIS A 192 13.24 6.14 8.27
CA HIS A 192 13.14 6.96 7.06
C HIS A 192 14.34 7.89 6.86
N THR A 193 14.82 7.94 5.60
CA THR A 193 15.42 9.16 5.03
C THR A 193 14.58 9.77 3.88
N SER A 194 13.38 9.27 3.53
CA SER A 194 12.56 9.88 2.46
C SER A 194 11.03 9.94 2.64
N SER A 195 10.43 10.97 2.03
CA SER A 195 9.12 11.65 2.22
C SER A 195 7.74 10.94 2.28
N SER A 196 7.57 9.67 2.67
CA SER A 196 6.21 9.08 2.81
C SER A 196 6.05 8.16 4.02
N PHE A 197 5.55 8.74 5.13
CA PHE A 197 5.25 8.09 6.42
C PHE A 197 6.46 7.60 7.23
N ALA A 198 7.45 8.49 7.38
CA ALA A 198 8.40 8.45 8.50
C ALA A 198 7.69 8.05 9.80
N SER A 199 8.03 6.88 10.33
CA SER A 199 7.64 6.36 11.66
C SER A 199 6.47 5.36 11.79
N ALA A 200 5.94 4.81 10.69
CA ALA A 200 4.94 3.73 10.78
C ALA A 200 5.55 2.40 11.26
N HIS A 201 4.88 1.76 12.22
CA HIS A 201 5.18 0.41 12.69
C HIS A 201 4.15 -0.58 12.12
N VAL A 202 4.64 -1.67 11.53
CA VAL A 202 3.81 -2.66 10.85
C VAL A 202 4.24 -4.08 11.21
N PHE A 203 3.32 -5.03 11.13
CA PHE A 203 3.69 -6.44 11.14
C PHE A 203 4.48 -6.78 9.86
N PRO A 204 5.39 -7.77 9.89
CA PRO A 204 6.00 -8.28 8.67
C PRO A 204 4.94 -8.74 7.68
N GLY A 205 5.17 -8.48 6.39
CA GLY A 205 4.24 -8.85 5.33
C GLY A 205 4.28 -7.94 4.11
N GLY A 206 3.75 -8.45 3.00
CA GLY A 206 3.79 -7.77 1.72
C GLY A 206 2.80 -8.35 0.72
N ASN A 207 2.98 -7.98 -0.55
CA ASN A 207 2.13 -8.45 -1.63
C ASN A 207 2.47 -9.90 -1.97
N LEU A 208 1.47 -10.65 -2.44
CA LEU A 208 1.75 -11.94 -3.06
C LEU A 208 2.47 -11.71 -4.40
N ASP A 209 3.41 -12.60 -4.71
CA ASP A 209 4.14 -12.65 -5.98
C ASP A 209 3.87 -14.00 -6.66
N PRO A 210 3.25 -14.03 -7.86
CA PRO A 210 3.01 -15.28 -8.58
C PRO A 210 4.26 -16.13 -8.86
N TYR A 211 5.43 -15.49 -8.97
CA TYR A 211 6.71 -16.18 -9.20
C TYR A 211 7.11 -17.03 -7.99
N HIS A 212 6.87 -16.53 -6.78
CA HIS A 212 7.28 -17.19 -5.54
C HIS A 212 6.15 -17.98 -4.88
N ASP A 213 4.95 -17.41 -4.86
CA ASP A 213 3.84 -17.84 -4.00
C ASP A 213 2.85 -18.75 -4.74
N GLY A 214 3.01 -18.88 -6.06
CA GLY A 214 2.16 -19.70 -6.92
C GLY A 214 0.92 -18.97 -7.43
N ALA A 215 -0.12 -19.72 -7.81
CA ALA A 215 -1.30 -19.15 -8.46
C ALA A 215 -2.11 -18.27 -7.49
N ILE A 216 -2.25 -16.99 -7.86
CA ILE A 216 -3.07 -16.01 -7.14
C ILE A 216 -4.46 -15.95 -7.80
N PRO A 217 -5.57 -16.03 -7.05
CA PRO A 217 -6.92 -15.92 -7.62
C PRO A 217 -7.13 -14.59 -8.38
N ASP A 218 -7.94 -14.59 -9.43
CA ASP A 218 -8.19 -13.42 -10.28
C ASP A 218 -8.83 -12.24 -9.53
N GLU A 219 -8.73 -11.05 -10.10
CA GLU A 219 -9.20 -9.79 -9.48
C GLU A 219 -10.69 -9.76 -9.15
N GLY A 220 -11.54 -10.42 -9.95
CA GLY A 220 -12.99 -10.49 -9.75
C GLY A 220 -13.47 -11.72 -8.96
N SER A 221 -12.55 -12.61 -8.57
CA SER A 221 -12.89 -13.88 -7.91
C SER A 221 -13.04 -13.66 -6.39
N PRO A 222 -14.14 -14.11 -5.75
CA PRO A 222 -14.29 -14.06 -4.30
C PRO A 222 -13.18 -14.80 -3.54
N GLU A 223 -12.56 -15.81 -4.17
CA GLU A 223 -11.43 -16.58 -3.66
C GLU A 223 -10.20 -15.70 -3.43
N ARG A 224 -10.08 -14.56 -4.15
CA ARG A 224 -9.05 -13.54 -3.86
C ARG A 224 -9.15 -13.00 -2.44
N HIS A 225 -10.30 -13.11 -1.78
CA HIS A 225 -10.49 -12.67 -0.39
C HIS A 225 -10.58 -13.82 0.61
N GLN A 226 -10.02 -14.97 0.26
CA GLN A 226 -9.99 -16.17 1.10
C GLN A 226 -8.55 -16.55 1.43
N ASP A 227 -8.36 -17.18 2.59
CA ASP A 227 -7.08 -17.82 2.92
C ASP A 227 -6.79 -18.94 1.90
N GLY A 228 -5.52 -19.16 1.59
CA GLY A 228 -5.10 -20.15 0.61
C GLY A 228 -3.59 -20.33 0.58
N LEU A 229 -3.14 -21.32 -0.18
CA LEU A 229 -1.72 -21.72 -0.23
C LEU A 229 -0.80 -20.54 -0.58
N ALA A 230 -1.15 -19.76 -1.60
CA ALA A 230 -0.35 -18.60 -2.01
C ALA A 230 -0.25 -17.52 -0.91
N TYR A 231 -1.33 -17.31 -0.14
CA TYR A 231 -1.30 -16.38 0.99
C TYR A 231 -0.38 -16.87 2.10
N ARG A 232 -0.38 -18.18 2.40
CA ARG A 232 0.47 -18.78 3.43
C ARG A 232 1.95 -18.77 3.04
N ILE A 233 2.27 -19.10 1.78
CA ILE A 233 3.64 -19.02 1.27
C ILE A 233 4.12 -17.57 1.29
N GLY A 234 3.32 -16.63 0.78
CA GLY A 234 3.66 -15.22 0.78
C GLY A 234 3.88 -14.67 2.19
N ALA A 235 3.11 -15.12 3.18
CA ALA A 235 3.29 -14.73 4.58
C ALA A 235 4.67 -15.13 5.12
N ILE A 236 5.10 -16.36 4.85
CA ILE A 236 6.40 -16.89 5.29
C ILE A 236 7.54 -16.24 4.52
N ARG A 237 7.42 -16.12 3.19
CA ARG A 237 8.41 -15.48 2.32
C ARG A 237 8.66 -14.03 2.75
N GLU A 238 7.60 -13.22 2.86
CA GLU A 238 7.71 -11.81 3.24
C GLU A 238 8.31 -11.67 4.65
N THR A 239 7.90 -12.52 5.60
CA THR A 239 8.51 -12.54 6.94
C THR A 239 10.01 -12.81 6.87
N PHE A 240 10.44 -13.77 6.04
CA PHE A 240 11.86 -14.09 5.84
C PHE A 240 12.62 -12.96 5.14
N GLU A 241 12.08 -12.41 4.04
CA GLU A 241 12.69 -11.32 3.30
C GLU A 241 12.87 -10.08 4.17
N GLU A 242 11.85 -9.68 4.93
CA GLU A 242 11.87 -8.46 5.72
C GLU A 242 12.67 -8.63 7.01
N THR A 243 12.61 -9.79 7.68
CA THR A 243 13.16 -9.94 9.05
C THR A 243 14.34 -10.89 9.15
N GLY A 244 14.51 -11.78 8.17
CA GLY A 244 15.42 -12.92 8.24
C GLY A 244 14.93 -14.06 9.12
N ILE A 245 13.80 -13.92 9.83
CA ILE A 245 13.20 -15.01 10.59
C ILE A 245 12.56 -15.98 9.60
N LEU A 246 13.13 -17.17 9.49
CA LEU A 246 12.60 -18.22 8.65
C LEU A 246 11.57 -19.06 9.41
N LEU A 247 10.35 -19.13 8.88
CA LEU A 247 9.26 -19.97 9.36
C LEU A 247 9.15 -21.22 8.47
N ALA A 248 10.20 -22.04 8.51
CA ALA A 248 10.30 -23.28 7.75
C ALA A 248 10.76 -24.40 8.67
N ARG A 249 10.29 -25.61 8.40
CA ARG A 249 10.55 -26.79 9.22
C ARG A 249 11.33 -27.87 8.46
N LYS A 250 12.10 -28.63 9.22
CA LYS A 250 12.75 -29.88 8.82
C LYS A 250 12.52 -30.88 9.93
N ASN A 251 11.96 -32.05 9.61
CA ASN A 251 11.59 -33.06 10.61
C ASN A 251 10.68 -32.51 11.73
N ASN A 252 9.72 -31.64 11.38
CA ASN A 252 8.80 -30.96 12.32
C ASN A 252 9.45 -29.98 13.32
N GLU A 253 10.72 -29.62 13.13
CA GLU A 253 11.37 -28.57 13.91
C GLU A 253 11.68 -27.37 13.03
N LEU A 254 11.53 -26.16 13.58
CA LEU A 254 11.92 -24.94 12.87
C LEU A 254 13.43 -24.92 12.64
N ILE A 255 13.84 -24.71 11.40
CA ILE A 255 15.25 -24.58 11.08
C ILE A 255 15.75 -23.17 11.40
N ASN A 256 17.01 -23.10 11.84
CA ASN A 256 17.75 -21.85 11.92
C ASN A 256 18.92 -21.93 10.94
N LEU A 257 19.15 -20.83 10.23
CA LEU A 257 20.26 -20.71 9.27
C LEU A 257 21.34 -19.82 9.86
N ASP A 258 22.59 -20.11 9.54
CA ASP A 258 23.68 -19.20 9.84
C ASP A 258 23.42 -17.83 9.21
N VAL A 259 23.79 -16.77 9.93
CA VAL A 259 23.53 -15.37 9.54
C VAL A 259 23.98 -15.08 8.10
N LYS A 260 25.13 -15.61 7.70
CA LYS A 260 25.70 -15.43 6.36
C LYS A 260 24.84 -16.07 5.26
N ASP A 261 24.41 -17.31 5.46
CA ASP A 261 23.63 -18.06 4.48
C ASP A 261 22.21 -17.50 4.39
N ARG A 262 21.64 -17.13 5.54
CA ARG A 262 20.37 -16.42 5.65
C ARG A 262 20.39 -15.12 4.84
N ASP A 263 21.38 -14.26 5.05
CA ASP A 263 21.44 -12.95 4.39
C ASP A 263 21.74 -13.08 2.89
N ALA A 264 22.53 -14.07 2.48
CA ALA A 264 22.73 -14.40 1.07
C ALA A 264 21.42 -14.89 0.41
N ALA A 265 20.69 -15.79 1.06
CA ALA A 265 19.41 -16.30 0.58
C ALA A 265 18.37 -15.19 0.43
N ARG A 266 18.25 -14.29 1.42
CA ARG A 266 17.35 -13.13 1.36
C ARG A 266 17.61 -12.27 0.13
N LYS A 267 18.88 -12.00 -0.20
CA LYS A 267 19.24 -11.22 -1.41
C LYS A 267 18.87 -11.95 -2.70
N MET A 268 19.10 -13.25 -2.78
CA MET A 268 18.78 -14.04 -3.97
C MET A 268 17.27 -14.15 -4.20
N ILE A 269 16.50 -14.40 -3.14
CA ILE A 269 15.02 -14.53 -3.20
C ILE A 269 14.40 -13.18 -3.55
N HIS A 270 14.76 -12.11 -2.84
CA HIS A 270 14.26 -10.76 -3.12
C HIS A 270 14.63 -10.27 -4.53
N GLY A 271 15.82 -10.65 -5.02
CA GLY A 271 16.26 -10.37 -6.38
C GLY A 271 15.67 -11.29 -7.46
N ASN A 272 14.71 -12.16 -7.12
CA ASN A 272 14.09 -13.16 -8.00
C ASN A 272 15.10 -14.09 -8.70
N GLN A 273 16.27 -14.31 -8.12
CA GLN A 273 17.31 -15.19 -8.67
C GLN A 273 17.01 -16.68 -8.44
N VAL A 274 16.30 -16.98 -7.36
CA VAL A 274 15.80 -18.32 -7.01
C VAL A 274 14.39 -18.19 -6.47
N LYS A 275 13.51 -19.15 -6.77
CA LYS A 275 12.17 -19.18 -6.16
C LYS A 275 12.27 -19.58 -4.70
N PHE A 276 11.44 -18.97 -3.86
CA PHE A 276 11.44 -19.24 -2.42
C PHE A 276 11.30 -20.73 -2.06
N LEU A 277 10.35 -21.44 -2.67
CA LEU A 277 10.12 -22.86 -2.40
C LEU A 277 11.25 -23.76 -2.92
N GLU A 278 11.79 -23.47 -4.11
CA GLU A 278 12.93 -24.22 -4.67
C GLU A 278 14.18 -24.06 -3.79
N TRP A 279 14.39 -22.85 -3.24
CA TRP A 279 15.45 -22.60 -2.28
C TRP A 279 15.23 -23.37 -0.96
N LEU A 280 14.02 -23.37 -0.41
CA LEU A 280 13.70 -24.14 0.81
C LEU A 280 13.98 -25.64 0.62
N GLU A 281 13.57 -26.19 -0.53
CA GLU A 281 13.85 -27.58 -0.89
C GLU A 281 15.37 -27.85 -0.96
N SER A 282 16.15 -26.91 -1.51
CA SER A 282 17.61 -27.05 -1.61
C SER A 282 18.32 -27.13 -0.25
N VAL A 283 17.74 -26.54 0.81
CA VAL A 283 18.25 -26.65 2.19
C VAL A 283 17.58 -27.80 2.98
N GLY A 284 16.73 -28.59 2.30
CA GLY A 284 16.02 -29.73 2.88
C GLY A 284 14.96 -29.34 3.90
N ALA A 285 14.29 -28.19 3.68
CA ALA A 285 13.22 -27.68 4.53
C ALA A 285 11.94 -27.42 3.71
N GLU A 286 10.83 -27.31 4.41
CA GLU A 286 9.53 -26.95 3.85
C GLU A 286 8.90 -25.79 4.63
N PRO A 287 8.06 -24.95 4.00
CA PRO A 287 7.41 -23.84 4.71
C PRO A 287 6.50 -24.39 5.81
N ASP A 288 6.52 -23.77 7.00
CA ASP A 288 5.65 -24.19 8.10
C ASP A 288 4.23 -23.60 7.96
N LEU A 289 3.50 -24.13 6.97
CA LEU A 289 2.16 -23.65 6.62
C LEU A 289 1.14 -23.87 7.74
N ASP A 290 1.29 -24.92 8.54
CA ASP A 290 0.36 -25.30 9.61
C ASP A 290 0.53 -24.41 10.86
N GLY A 291 1.74 -23.90 11.09
CA GLY A 291 2.02 -22.93 12.16
C GLY A 291 1.36 -21.57 11.94
N LEU A 292 0.96 -21.24 10.71
CA LEU A 292 0.19 -20.03 10.41
C LEU A 292 -1.29 -20.22 10.80
N ILE A 293 -1.69 -19.57 11.88
CA ILE A 293 -3.07 -19.54 12.36
C ILE A 293 -3.79 -18.36 11.69
N PRO A 294 -4.80 -18.58 10.84
CA PRO A 294 -5.53 -17.48 10.21
C PRO A 294 -6.25 -16.64 11.28
N PHE A 295 -6.00 -15.33 11.28
CA PHE A 295 -6.58 -14.42 12.26
C PHE A 295 -7.75 -13.62 11.70
N THR A 296 -7.55 -12.83 10.64
CA THR A 296 -8.63 -12.07 10.00
C THR A 296 -8.17 -11.55 8.65
N ARG A 297 -9.07 -11.04 7.82
CA ARG A 297 -8.71 -10.32 6.59
C ARG A 297 -9.01 -8.84 6.70
N TRP A 298 -8.06 -8.01 6.29
CA TRP A 298 -8.23 -6.57 6.20
C TRP A 298 -8.28 -6.10 4.75
N VAL A 299 -9.38 -5.47 4.36
CA VAL A 299 -9.54 -4.87 3.02
C VAL A 299 -9.42 -3.37 3.16
N THR A 300 -8.51 -2.77 2.40
CA THR A 300 -8.35 -1.32 2.42
C THR A 300 -9.62 -0.65 1.88
N PRO A 301 -10.18 0.38 2.55
CA PRO A 301 -11.40 1.03 2.11
C PRO A 301 -11.33 1.56 0.68
N ALA A 302 -12.47 1.55 -0.02
CA ALA A 302 -12.60 2.00 -1.42
C ALA A 302 -12.28 3.48 -1.64
N THR A 303 -12.22 4.27 -0.56
CA THR A 303 -11.83 5.69 -0.58
C THR A 303 -10.32 5.90 -0.81
N ASN A 304 -9.51 4.85 -0.66
CA ASN A 304 -8.06 4.92 -0.83
C ASN A 304 -7.66 4.47 -2.24
N ASN A 305 -6.68 5.14 -2.84
CA ASN A 305 -6.20 4.77 -4.18
C ASN A 305 -5.32 3.52 -4.16
N LYS A 306 -4.46 3.38 -3.14
CA LYS A 306 -3.65 2.18 -2.91
C LYS A 306 -4.43 1.26 -1.99
N ARG A 307 -4.85 0.11 -2.52
CA ARG A 307 -5.69 -0.85 -1.80
C ARG A 307 -5.04 -2.21 -1.74
N PHE A 308 -5.32 -2.90 -0.65
CA PHE A 308 -4.84 -4.24 -0.34
C PHE A 308 -5.97 -5.08 0.25
N THR A 309 -5.90 -6.38 0.03
CA THR A 309 -6.69 -7.40 0.72
C THR A 309 -5.71 -8.32 1.45
N THR A 310 -5.44 -7.98 2.71
CA THR A 310 -4.38 -8.61 3.50
C THR A 310 -4.96 -9.74 4.34
N GLN A 311 -4.48 -10.97 4.15
CA GLN A 311 -4.69 -12.04 5.13
C GLN A 311 -3.74 -11.82 6.30
N MET A 312 -4.30 -11.67 7.50
CA MET A 312 -3.54 -11.58 8.74
C MET A 312 -3.44 -12.98 9.35
N TYR A 313 -2.24 -13.37 9.73
CA TYR A 313 -1.96 -14.61 10.46
C TYR A 313 -1.39 -14.29 11.83
N LEU A 314 -1.62 -15.19 12.78
CA LEU A 314 -0.85 -15.30 14.00
C LEU A 314 0.15 -16.45 13.82
N TYR A 315 1.40 -16.23 14.23
CA TYR A 315 2.40 -17.29 14.31
C TYR A 315 3.10 -17.19 15.67
N MET A 316 3.09 -18.25 16.46
CA MET A 316 3.73 -18.28 17.78
C MET A 316 5.01 -19.11 17.71
N LEU A 317 6.17 -18.46 17.84
CA LEU A 317 7.45 -19.15 17.88
C LEU A 317 7.49 -20.12 19.07
N PRO A 318 8.06 -21.32 18.91
CA PRO A 318 8.13 -22.31 19.98
C PRO A 318 9.01 -21.79 21.13
N GLN A 319 8.67 -22.16 22.37
CA GLN A 319 9.42 -21.70 23.55
C GLN A 319 10.89 -22.16 23.56
N SER A 320 11.20 -23.24 22.83
CA SER A 320 12.57 -23.74 22.66
C SER A 320 13.47 -22.82 21.83
N ARG A 321 12.93 -21.82 21.13
CA ARG A 321 13.71 -20.91 20.30
C ARG A 321 14.37 -19.82 21.15
N SER A 322 15.60 -20.04 21.60
CA SER A 322 16.34 -19.07 22.43
C SER A 322 16.94 -17.89 21.66
N ASP A 323 17.17 -18.04 20.36
CA ASP A 323 18.05 -17.14 19.60
C ASP A 323 17.26 -16.06 18.86
N MET A 324 16.54 -15.23 19.63
CA MET A 324 15.77 -14.11 19.09
C MET A 324 16.35 -12.79 19.59
N PRO A 325 17.00 -11.99 18.73
CA PRO A 325 17.42 -10.66 19.09
C PRO A 325 16.19 -9.78 19.35
N SER A 326 16.19 -9.03 20.44
CA SER A 326 15.10 -8.09 20.79
C SER A 326 14.95 -6.98 19.75
N GLU A 327 16.06 -6.56 19.13
CA GLU A 327 16.09 -5.59 18.04
C GLU A 327 17.02 -6.08 16.92
N MET A 328 16.60 -5.92 15.66
CA MET A 328 17.40 -6.21 14.48
C MET A 328 17.41 -5.01 13.54
N LEU A 329 18.60 -4.54 13.18
CA LEU A 329 18.77 -3.62 12.06
C LEU A 329 18.85 -4.43 10.77
N ILE A 330 17.83 -4.32 9.94
CA ILE A 330 17.76 -4.96 8.62
C ILE A 330 18.28 -3.96 7.58
N PRO A 331 19.38 -4.29 6.87
CA PRO A 331 19.80 -3.54 5.69
C PRO A 331 18.77 -3.70 4.57
N THR A 332 18.30 -2.61 3.97
CA THR A 332 17.52 -2.70 2.73
C THR A 332 18.42 -3.02 1.52
N PRO A 333 17.91 -3.76 0.51
CA PRO A 333 18.68 -4.14 -0.69
C PRO A 333 19.18 -2.96 -1.56
N ASP A 334 18.65 -1.76 -1.37
CA ASP A 334 18.87 -0.60 -2.25
C ASP A 334 20.22 0.13 -2.06
N ASN A 335 21.26 -0.54 -1.55
CA ASN A 335 22.63 0.02 -1.37
C ASN A 335 22.70 1.44 -0.75
N GLY A 336 21.68 1.87 0.01
CA GLY A 336 21.61 3.22 0.56
C GLY A 336 20.72 3.35 1.80
N VAL A 337 21.31 3.91 2.86
CA VAL A 337 20.83 4.74 4.00
C VAL A 337 19.53 4.41 4.75
N GLU A 338 18.62 3.59 4.22
CA GLU A 338 17.42 3.16 4.92
C GLU A 338 17.71 1.89 5.73
N HIS A 339 17.33 1.89 7.01
CA HIS A 339 17.40 0.72 7.87
C HIS A 339 15.98 0.37 8.29
N THR A 340 15.58 -0.89 8.24
CA THR A 340 14.35 -1.33 8.91
C THR A 340 14.73 -1.86 10.27
N ALA A 341 14.24 -1.25 11.34
CA ALA A 341 14.37 -1.79 12.68
C ALA A 341 13.23 -2.77 12.92
N ALA A 342 13.55 -4.03 13.21
CA ALA A 342 12.59 -5.00 13.69
C ALA A 342 12.71 -5.09 15.21
N LEU A 343 11.60 -4.89 15.91
CA LEU A 343 11.55 -4.84 17.38
C LEU A 343 10.53 -5.84 17.89
N PHE A 344 10.97 -6.74 18.76
CA PHE A 344 10.08 -7.48 19.64
C PHE A 344 9.79 -6.63 20.87
N ALA A 345 8.50 -6.45 21.17
CA ALA A 345 8.07 -5.85 22.43
C ALA A 345 6.68 -6.37 22.82
N PRO A 346 6.28 -6.23 24.09
CA PRO A 346 4.93 -6.59 24.52
C PRO A 346 3.89 -5.80 23.72
N ALA A 347 2.78 -6.43 23.33
CA ALA A 347 1.75 -5.77 22.53
C ALA A 347 1.24 -4.47 23.18
N GLN A 348 1.08 -4.49 24.51
CA GLN A 348 0.68 -3.31 25.30
C GLN A 348 1.70 -2.17 25.22
N SER A 349 3.01 -2.47 25.11
CA SER A 349 4.05 -1.45 24.98
C SER A 349 3.89 -0.65 23.68
N PHE A 350 3.59 -1.32 22.56
CA PHE A 350 3.29 -0.63 21.30
C PHE A 350 2.03 0.22 21.38
N LEU A 351 0.97 -0.27 22.02
CA LEU A 351 -0.26 0.50 22.23
C LEU A 351 -0.01 1.76 23.06
N SER A 352 0.76 1.66 24.15
CA SER A 352 1.15 2.78 25.00
C SER A 352 2.02 3.81 24.26
N ARG A 353 2.94 3.33 23.40
CA ARG A 353 3.76 4.19 22.53
C ARG A 353 2.91 4.92 21.49
N ALA A 354 1.89 4.25 20.93
CA ALA A 354 0.98 4.87 19.97
C ALA A 354 0.04 5.89 20.65
N SER A 355 -0.42 5.65 21.87
CA SER A 355 -1.27 6.60 22.61
C SER A 355 -0.53 7.89 22.98
N THR A 356 0.78 7.84 23.16
CA THR A 356 1.64 9.03 23.34
C THR A 356 2.12 9.63 22.03
N ASN A 357 1.65 9.12 20.88
CA ASN A 357 2.08 9.51 19.53
C ASN A 357 3.59 9.36 19.28
N SER A 358 4.26 8.48 20.03
CA SER A 358 5.70 8.18 19.83
C SER A 358 5.95 7.20 18.68
N ILE A 359 4.94 6.43 18.27
CA ILE A 359 4.93 5.60 17.06
C ILE A 359 3.61 5.76 16.33
N ILE A 360 3.61 5.44 15.04
CA ILE A 360 2.39 5.41 14.23
C ILE A 360 1.96 3.96 14.04
N LEU A 361 0.75 3.63 14.48
CA LEU A 361 0.07 2.37 14.18
C LEU A 361 -1.17 2.66 13.34
N PHE A 362 -1.26 2.01 12.18
CA PHE A 362 -2.49 2.05 11.39
C PHE A 362 -3.59 1.22 12.06
N PRO A 363 -4.88 1.46 11.73
CA PRO A 363 -6.00 0.76 12.34
C PRO A 363 -5.90 -0.77 12.38
N PRO A 364 -5.43 -1.49 11.33
CA PRO A 364 -5.26 -2.95 11.43
C PRO A 364 -4.28 -3.35 12.55
N GLN A 365 -3.11 -2.71 12.61
CA GLN A 365 -2.07 -2.99 13.59
C GLN A 365 -2.56 -2.69 15.01
N TYR A 366 -3.08 -1.49 15.22
CA TYR A 366 -3.57 -1.06 16.52
C TYR A 366 -4.70 -1.98 17.02
N PHE A 367 -5.65 -2.32 16.13
CA PHE A 367 -6.78 -3.17 16.48
C PHE A 367 -6.36 -4.57 16.88
N LEU A 368 -5.53 -5.23 16.07
CA LEU A 368 -5.09 -6.61 16.37
C LEU A 368 -4.17 -6.67 17.59
N LEU A 369 -3.29 -5.69 17.78
CA LEU A 369 -2.51 -5.57 19.02
C LEU A 369 -3.42 -5.42 20.23
N THR A 370 -4.50 -4.65 20.14
CA THR A 370 -5.46 -4.49 21.25
C THR A 370 -6.16 -5.79 21.62
N LEU A 371 -6.49 -6.64 20.63
CA LEU A 371 -7.10 -7.94 20.91
C LEU A 371 -6.10 -8.89 21.60
N VAL A 372 -4.87 -8.94 21.09
CA VAL A 372 -3.82 -9.83 21.60
C VAL A 372 -3.33 -9.39 22.99
N ALA A 373 -3.15 -8.09 23.21
CA ALA A 373 -2.69 -7.53 24.48
C ALA A 373 -3.63 -7.78 25.67
N LYS A 374 -4.91 -8.11 25.41
CA LYS A 374 -5.86 -8.49 26.46
C LYS A 374 -5.61 -9.89 27.02
N ILE A 375 -4.88 -10.73 26.29
CA ILE A 375 -4.75 -12.16 26.58
C ILE A 375 -3.30 -12.50 26.92
N ILE A 376 -2.35 -12.10 26.08
CA ILE A 376 -0.94 -12.42 26.29
C ILE A 376 -0.21 -11.22 26.91
N THR A 377 0.54 -11.49 27.97
CA THR A 377 1.48 -10.55 28.61
C THR A 377 2.88 -11.12 28.49
N SER A 378 3.90 -10.25 28.49
CA SER A 378 5.29 -10.70 28.32
C SER A 378 5.91 -11.19 29.62
N SER A 379 6.89 -12.08 29.53
CA SER A 379 7.66 -12.59 30.68
C SER A 379 8.39 -11.50 31.48
N SER A 380 8.69 -10.35 30.86
CA SER A 380 9.25 -9.18 31.54
C SER A 380 8.34 -8.60 32.64
N GLU A 381 7.08 -9.03 32.72
CA GLU A 381 6.13 -8.69 33.80
C GLU A 381 6.07 -9.78 34.90
N GLY A 382 7.06 -10.68 34.97
CA GLY A 382 7.14 -11.75 35.97
C GLY A 382 6.39 -13.03 35.57
N THR A 383 6.07 -13.20 34.28
CA THR A 383 5.32 -14.35 33.77
C THR A 383 6.22 -15.58 33.61
N GLY A 384 5.91 -16.67 34.30
CA GLY A 384 6.64 -17.94 34.20
C GLY A 384 6.34 -18.71 32.89
N PRO A 385 7.17 -19.70 32.50
CA PRO A 385 6.96 -20.47 31.26
C PRO A 385 5.58 -21.13 31.15
N GLN A 386 5.04 -21.62 32.27
CA GLN A 386 3.70 -22.22 32.32
C GLN A 386 2.60 -21.19 32.04
N GLN A 387 2.69 -20.00 32.62
CA GLN A 387 1.72 -18.92 32.38
C GLN A 387 1.76 -18.46 30.91
N ILE A 388 2.94 -18.42 30.28
CA ILE A 388 3.06 -18.14 28.84
C ILE A 388 2.26 -19.17 28.02
N LEU A 389 2.38 -20.46 28.35
CA LEU A 389 1.63 -21.53 27.67
C LEU A 389 0.12 -21.38 27.88
N GLU A 390 -0.31 -21.13 29.12
CA GLU A 390 -1.73 -20.92 29.45
C GLU A 390 -2.32 -19.72 28.67
N GLN A 391 -1.59 -18.61 28.59
CA GLN A 391 -1.99 -17.44 27.81
C GLN A 391 -2.08 -17.74 26.30
N ARG A 392 -1.15 -18.53 25.76
CA ARG A 392 -1.19 -18.95 24.35
C ARG A 392 -2.39 -19.85 24.05
N GLU A 393 -2.71 -20.78 24.95
CA GLU A 393 -3.93 -21.61 24.83
C GLU A 393 -5.20 -20.75 24.93
N GLN A 394 -5.23 -19.76 25.83
CA GLN A 394 -6.33 -18.79 25.90
C GLN A 394 -6.47 -17.99 24.61
N LEU A 395 -5.36 -17.56 24.00
CA LEU A 395 -5.37 -16.83 22.72
C LEU A 395 -5.91 -17.72 21.60
N LEU A 396 -5.49 -18.97 21.52
CA LEU A 396 -6.02 -19.95 20.56
C LEU A 396 -7.52 -20.20 20.77
N SER A 397 -7.95 -20.31 22.03
CA SER A 397 -9.37 -20.46 22.38
C SER A 397 -10.17 -19.24 21.94
N PHE A 398 -9.69 -18.02 22.21
CA PHE A 398 -10.31 -16.77 21.77
C PHE A 398 -10.47 -16.71 20.24
N LEU A 399 -9.46 -17.13 19.47
CA LEU A 399 -9.54 -17.15 18.00
C LEU A 399 -10.58 -18.13 17.46
N LYS A 400 -10.82 -19.23 18.18
CA LYS A 400 -11.82 -20.26 17.82
C LYS A 400 -13.21 -19.94 18.36
N GLN A 401 -13.33 -19.07 19.35
CA GLN A 401 -14.58 -18.77 20.04
C GLN A 401 -15.59 -18.12 19.11
N VAL A 402 -16.83 -18.63 19.17
CA VAL A 402 -18.00 -18.06 18.54
C VAL A 402 -19.17 -18.14 19.55
N PRO A 403 -19.97 -17.08 19.76
CA PRO A 403 -19.89 -15.76 19.12
C PRO A 403 -18.61 -14.99 19.50
N THR A 404 -18.09 -14.20 18.57
CA THR A 404 -16.86 -13.40 18.73
C THR A 404 -17.08 -12.11 19.54
N THR A 405 -18.25 -11.98 20.16
CA THR A 405 -18.74 -10.79 20.85
C THR A 405 -19.19 -11.15 22.24
N GLU A 406 -18.99 -10.25 23.19
CA GLU A 406 -19.29 -10.42 24.60
C GLU A 406 -20.65 -9.82 24.98
N THR A 407 -21.03 -8.67 24.40
CA THR A 407 -22.30 -7.99 24.72
C THR A 407 -23.51 -8.67 24.09
N GLU A 408 -24.67 -8.54 24.75
CA GLU A 408 -25.92 -9.13 24.27
C GLU A 408 -26.34 -8.59 22.89
N LYS A 409 -26.18 -7.28 22.63
CA LYS A 409 -26.46 -6.74 21.29
C LYS A 409 -25.42 -7.19 20.26
N GLY A 410 -24.16 -7.33 20.67
CA GLY A 410 -23.11 -7.89 19.83
C GLY A 410 -23.46 -9.30 19.36
N LYS A 411 -23.89 -10.16 20.29
CA LYS A 411 -24.27 -11.57 19.99
C LYS A 411 -25.42 -11.66 18.99
N GLN A 412 -26.37 -10.72 19.03
CA GLN A 412 -27.50 -10.67 18.08
C GLN A 412 -27.09 -10.26 16.65
N HIS A 413 -25.93 -9.62 16.47
CA HIS A 413 -25.51 -9.21 15.13
C HIS A 413 -25.03 -10.41 14.31
N LYS A 414 -25.43 -10.49 13.03
CA LYS A 414 -25.12 -11.65 12.16
C LYS A 414 -23.63 -11.99 12.05
N THR A 415 -22.74 -10.99 12.20
CA THR A 415 -21.29 -11.20 12.10
C THR A 415 -20.66 -11.75 13.37
N SER A 416 -21.40 -11.83 14.49
CA SER A 416 -20.92 -12.42 15.75
C SER A 416 -20.60 -13.91 15.57
N MET A 417 -21.34 -14.59 14.71
CA MET A 417 -21.19 -16.01 14.43
C MET A 417 -20.09 -16.34 13.40
N ILE A 418 -19.43 -15.32 12.84
CA ILE A 418 -18.32 -15.50 11.89
C ILE A 418 -17.03 -15.68 12.69
N PRO A 419 -16.36 -16.85 12.62
CA PRO A 419 -15.07 -17.08 13.29
C PRO A 419 -14.02 -16.04 12.89
N TRP A 420 -13.09 -15.73 13.78
CA TRP A 420 -12.04 -14.73 13.52
C TRP A 420 -11.34 -14.95 12.18
N ALA A 421 -10.86 -16.17 11.93
CA ALA A 421 -10.20 -16.58 10.67
C ALA A 421 -10.95 -16.17 9.40
N ASN A 422 -12.29 -16.13 9.47
CA ASN A 422 -13.17 -15.84 8.35
C ASN A 422 -13.71 -14.40 8.37
N LYS A 423 -13.39 -13.59 9.37
CA LYS A 423 -13.78 -12.18 9.37
C LYS A 423 -13.08 -11.42 8.25
N VAL A 424 -13.82 -10.48 7.67
CA VAL A 424 -13.27 -9.52 6.70
C VAL A 424 -13.68 -8.12 7.13
N MET A 425 -12.68 -7.26 7.32
CA MET A 425 -12.85 -5.91 7.82
C MET A 425 -12.39 -4.90 6.77
N SER A 426 -13.33 -4.09 6.30
CA SER A 426 -13.09 -2.86 5.55
C SER A 426 -13.65 -1.69 6.38
N PRO A 427 -12.79 -0.91 7.05
CA PRO A 427 -13.23 0.22 7.85
C PRO A 427 -14.12 1.18 7.06
N HIS A 428 -15.19 1.64 7.71
CA HIS A 428 -16.06 2.66 7.15
C HIS A 428 -16.45 3.67 8.23
N ASN A 429 -16.60 4.93 7.83
CA ASN A 429 -16.93 6.00 8.75
C ASN A 429 -18.37 5.79 9.26
N LEU A 430 -18.54 5.65 10.57
CA LEU A 430 -19.84 5.68 11.22
C LEU A 430 -20.28 7.14 11.42
N PHE A 431 -19.42 7.94 12.05
CA PHE A 431 -19.61 9.37 12.28
C PHE A 431 -18.29 10.01 12.75
N ILE A 432 -18.30 11.34 12.92
CA ILE A 432 -17.22 12.10 13.56
C ILE A 432 -17.74 12.51 14.94
N ARG A 433 -17.00 12.19 16.00
CA ARG A 433 -17.36 12.54 17.38
C ARG A 433 -17.42 14.05 17.54
N LYS A 434 -18.44 14.56 18.21
CA LYS A 434 -18.55 16.01 18.48
C LYS A 434 -17.49 16.51 19.44
N GLN A 435 -17.21 15.73 20.49
CA GLN A 435 -16.39 16.11 21.64
C GLN A 435 -14.92 16.32 21.29
N ASP A 436 -14.32 15.38 20.55
CA ASP A 436 -12.87 15.35 20.27
C ASP A 436 -12.54 15.34 18.77
N LYS A 437 -13.57 15.41 17.90
CA LYS A 437 -13.46 15.41 16.43
C LYS A 437 -12.81 14.16 15.82
N ARG A 438 -12.63 13.08 16.60
CA ARG A 438 -12.13 11.80 16.06
C ARG A 438 -13.16 11.17 15.14
N ILE A 439 -12.67 10.53 14.08
CA ILE A 439 -13.50 9.69 13.21
C ILE A 439 -13.73 8.35 13.91
N VAL A 440 -14.99 7.91 13.96
CA VAL A 440 -15.37 6.58 14.45
C VAL A 440 -15.51 5.65 13.25
N LEU A 441 -14.66 4.62 13.21
CA LEU A 441 -14.65 3.60 12.17
C LEU A 441 -15.38 2.34 12.65
N GLY A 442 -16.39 1.93 11.87
CA GLY A 442 -17.03 0.63 11.99
C GLY A 442 -16.22 -0.44 11.26
N LEU A 443 -16.10 -1.62 11.86
CA LEU A 443 -15.30 -2.74 11.34
C LEU A 443 -16.16 -3.92 10.87
N ASP A 444 -17.49 -3.80 10.82
CA ASP A 444 -18.41 -4.91 10.56
C ASP A 444 -18.57 -5.28 9.08
N LYS A 445 -18.14 -4.41 8.15
CA LYS A 445 -18.37 -4.60 6.71
C LYS A 445 -17.14 -5.15 6.00
N PRO A 446 -17.30 -6.06 5.02
CA PRO A 446 -16.17 -6.69 4.33
C PRO A 446 -15.59 -5.85 3.16
N GLY A 447 -16.23 -4.73 2.81
CA GLY A 447 -15.86 -3.90 1.66
C GLY A 447 -16.77 -4.15 0.44
N PRO A 448 -16.66 -3.34 -0.62
CA PRO A 448 -17.50 -3.48 -1.81
C PRO A 448 -17.27 -4.79 -2.58
N GLU A 449 -16.08 -5.39 -2.50
CA GLU A 449 -15.72 -6.63 -3.18
C GLU A 449 -16.55 -7.83 -2.71
N LEU A 450 -17.01 -7.78 -1.46
CA LEU A 450 -17.69 -8.87 -0.78
C LEU A 450 -19.06 -8.44 -0.24
N ARG A 451 -19.61 -7.34 -0.74
CA ARG A 451 -20.85 -6.72 -0.22
C ARG A 451 -22.05 -7.67 -0.28
N ASP A 452 -22.08 -8.55 -1.28
CA ASP A 452 -23.17 -9.50 -1.57
C ASP A 452 -22.85 -10.90 -1.01
N SER A 453 -21.83 -11.02 -0.17
CA SER A 453 -21.45 -12.26 0.52
C SER A 453 -21.94 -12.30 1.96
N GLU A 454 -21.90 -13.47 2.58
CA GLU A 454 -22.15 -13.63 4.03
C GLU A 454 -20.95 -13.25 4.91
N ARG A 455 -19.86 -12.73 4.31
CA ARG A 455 -18.68 -12.29 5.06
C ARG A 455 -18.96 -10.98 5.79
N GLY A 456 -18.27 -10.78 6.90
CA GLY A 456 -18.33 -9.55 7.68
C GLY A 456 -17.25 -9.52 8.74
N GLY A 457 -17.13 -8.38 9.40
CA GLY A 457 -16.05 -8.12 10.36
C GLY A 457 -16.52 -8.07 11.80
N ASP A 458 -15.85 -7.27 12.62
CA ASP A 458 -16.19 -7.10 14.03
C ASP A 458 -17.22 -5.98 14.19
N TRP A 459 -18.40 -6.34 14.69
CA TRP A 459 -19.46 -5.39 14.98
C TRP A 459 -19.33 -4.80 16.39
N GLU A 460 -18.79 -5.54 17.35
CA GLU A 460 -18.82 -5.11 18.75
C GLU A 460 -17.89 -3.93 19.00
N ARG A 461 -16.76 -3.86 18.29
CA ARG A 461 -15.73 -2.85 18.50
C ARG A 461 -15.70 -1.83 17.36
N VAL A 462 -15.22 -0.64 17.69
CA VAL A 462 -14.97 0.47 16.76
C VAL A 462 -13.56 1.01 16.96
N VAL A 463 -13.00 1.63 15.93
CA VAL A 463 -11.71 2.33 16.02
C VAL A 463 -11.96 3.84 15.95
N LEU A 464 -11.51 4.57 16.96
CA LEU A 464 -11.52 6.02 16.99
C LEU A 464 -10.14 6.50 16.53
N VAL A 465 -10.08 7.47 15.61
CA VAL A 465 -8.81 7.90 15.02
C VAL A 465 -8.87 9.32 14.47
N ASN A 466 -7.75 10.04 14.53
CA ASN A 466 -7.49 11.25 13.77
C ASN A 466 -6.62 10.92 12.56
N PHE A 467 -7.09 11.23 11.34
CA PHE A 467 -6.26 11.13 10.14
C PHE A 467 -5.65 12.49 9.82
N GLY A 468 -4.33 12.59 9.90
CA GLY A 468 -3.56 13.78 9.53
C GLY A 468 -2.53 13.49 8.44
N LYS A 469 -1.79 14.54 8.02
CA LYS A 469 -0.71 14.41 7.02
C LYS A 469 0.40 13.44 7.46
N GLY A 470 0.64 13.33 8.77
CA GLY A 470 1.62 12.42 9.36
C GLY A 470 1.11 10.99 9.58
N GLY A 471 -0.10 10.65 9.13
CA GLY A 471 -0.73 9.35 9.41
C GLY A 471 -1.76 9.40 10.55
N PRO A 472 -2.21 8.24 11.02
CA PRO A 472 -3.19 8.12 12.09
C PRO A 472 -2.58 8.48 13.46
N THR A 473 -3.31 9.26 14.25
CA THR A 473 -2.96 9.62 15.63
C THR A 473 -4.17 9.45 16.55
N ASN A 474 -3.94 9.40 17.86
CA ASN A 474 -4.97 9.22 18.90
C ASN A 474 -5.90 8.03 18.59
N VAL A 475 -5.30 6.94 18.10
CA VAL A 475 -5.99 5.70 17.76
C VAL A 475 -6.43 5.03 19.05
N GLU A 476 -7.67 4.54 19.09
CA GLU A 476 -8.23 3.85 20.25
C GLU A 476 -9.28 2.84 19.79
N VAL A 477 -9.33 1.66 20.44
CA VAL A 477 -10.40 0.67 20.22
C VAL A 477 -11.37 0.75 21.39
N ARG A 478 -12.67 0.90 21.10
CA ARG A 478 -13.72 0.96 22.11
C ARG A 478 -14.92 0.11 21.74
N GLY A 479 -15.79 -0.16 22.71
CA GLY A 479 -17.09 -0.79 22.47
C GLY A 479 -17.98 0.13 21.63
N ARG A 480 -18.61 -0.42 20.59
CA ARG A 480 -19.52 0.31 19.70
C ARG A 480 -20.67 0.93 20.47
N GLU A 481 -21.30 0.15 21.34
CA GLU A 481 -22.47 0.57 22.10
C GLU A 481 -22.16 1.73 23.04
N GLU A 482 -21.02 1.65 23.72
CA GLU A 482 -20.51 2.67 24.63
C GLU A 482 -20.32 4.01 23.89
N VAL A 483 -19.60 3.97 22.76
CA VAL A 483 -19.32 5.18 21.96
C VAL A 483 -20.61 5.80 21.38
N LEU A 484 -21.58 4.97 20.98
CA LEU A 484 -22.88 5.43 20.49
C LEU A 484 -23.77 5.99 21.60
N GLU A 485 -23.68 5.47 22.82
CA GLU A 485 -24.39 6.03 23.97
C GLU A 485 -23.80 7.39 24.37
N GLU A 486 -22.47 7.51 24.46
CA GLU A 486 -21.78 8.79 24.74
C GLU A 486 -22.21 9.89 23.76
N GLU A 487 -22.21 9.59 22.45
CA GLU A 487 -22.59 10.57 21.43
C GLU A 487 -24.09 10.96 21.54
N ARG A 488 -24.97 10.01 21.90
CA ARG A 488 -26.40 10.28 22.14
C ARG A 488 -26.62 11.15 23.38
N GLN A 489 -25.87 10.93 24.46
CA GLN A 489 -25.98 11.74 25.67
C GLN A 489 -25.47 13.17 25.43
N ASN A 490 -24.35 13.33 24.73
CA ASN A 490 -23.84 14.64 24.31
C ASN A 490 -24.86 15.40 23.43
N TYR A 491 -25.58 14.68 22.55
CA TYR A 491 -26.63 15.28 21.76
C TYR A 491 -27.82 15.78 22.60
N LYS A 492 -28.18 15.06 23.67
CA LYS A 492 -29.25 15.46 24.60
C LYS A 492 -28.83 16.64 25.48
N SER A 493 -27.58 16.66 25.97
CA SER A 493 -27.06 17.79 26.74
C SER A 493 -27.00 19.09 25.92
N ASP A 494 -26.63 19.01 24.64
CA ASP A 494 -26.64 20.16 23.72
C ASP A 494 -28.05 20.74 23.49
N ARG A 495 -29.11 19.92 23.66
CA ARG A 495 -30.51 20.31 23.41
C ARG A 495 -31.27 20.75 24.67
N LEU A 496 -30.75 20.50 25.85
CA LEU A 496 -31.33 21.07 27.07
C LEU A 496 -31.10 22.59 27.00
N PRO A 497 -32.16 23.43 26.97
CA PRO A 497 -31.98 24.86 26.97
C PRO A 497 -31.21 25.26 28.23
N LEU A 498 -30.32 26.26 28.11
CA LEU A 498 -29.84 27.06 29.23
C LEU A 498 -31.04 27.63 30.01
N GLN A 499 -31.66 26.81 30.86
CA GLN A 499 -32.54 27.29 31.90
C GLN A 499 -31.69 27.53 33.15
N ARG A 500 -31.64 28.82 33.53
CA ARG A 500 -31.02 29.47 34.70
C ARG A 500 -29.66 30.12 34.39
N HIS A 501 -29.45 31.43 34.54
CA HIS A 501 -30.20 32.48 35.23
C HIS A 501 -30.32 33.75 34.39
N LYS A 502 -31.53 34.14 34.00
CA LYS A 502 -31.86 35.54 33.79
C LYS A 502 -32.89 35.95 34.83
N SER A 503 -32.46 36.86 35.70
CA SER A 503 -33.23 38.00 36.19
C SER A 503 -34.60 37.69 36.80
N HIS A 504 -34.62 37.27 38.06
CA HIS A 504 -35.78 37.53 38.92
C HIS A 504 -35.37 37.72 40.39
N GLU A 505 -34.31 38.49 40.66
CA GLU A 505 -33.98 38.90 42.03
C GLU A 505 -33.23 40.25 42.12
N ARG A 506 -33.36 41.09 41.09
CA ARG A 506 -32.80 42.46 41.06
C ARG A 506 -33.76 43.43 40.37
N LYS A 507 -35.01 43.46 40.81
CA LYS A 507 -35.93 44.60 40.56
C LYS A 507 -36.82 44.96 41.75
N GLU A 508 -36.68 44.31 42.90
CA GLU A 508 -37.36 44.70 44.13
C GLU A 508 -36.49 45.47 45.13
N THR A 509 -35.16 45.44 44.98
CA THR A 509 -34.23 46.18 45.86
C THR A 509 -33.92 47.61 45.41
N GLU A 510 -34.36 48.04 44.22
CA GLU A 510 -34.18 49.43 43.75
C GLU A 510 -35.45 50.30 43.84
N ARG A 511 -36.57 49.75 44.33
CA ARG A 511 -37.80 50.53 44.61
C ARG A 511 -37.98 50.94 46.07
N LEU A 512 -37.14 50.46 46.98
CA LEU A 512 -37.21 50.80 48.41
C LEU A 512 -36.13 51.79 48.90
N VAL A 513 -35.26 52.30 48.02
CA VAL A 513 -34.19 53.26 48.40
C VAL A 513 -34.46 54.69 47.88
N ARG A 514 -35.69 55.00 47.43
CA ARG A 514 -36.09 56.35 46.98
C ARG A 514 -37.22 57.02 47.76
N THR A 515 -37.62 56.46 48.91
CA THR A 515 -38.71 57.02 49.74
C THR A 515 -38.38 57.08 51.24
N SER A 516 -37.13 57.37 51.60
CA SER A 516 -36.76 57.63 53.00
C SER A 516 -35.61 58.63 53.10
N GLY A 517 -35.81 59.79 52.47
CA GLY A 517 -34.97 60.97 52.60
C GLY A 517 -35.80 62.18 52.98
N HIS A 518 -36.44 62.17 54.15
CA HIS A 518 -36.91 63.40 54.79
C HIS A 518 -37.18 63.19 56.29
N ILE A 519 -36.82 64.21 57.08
CA ILE A 519 -37.04 64.41 58.53
C ILE A 519 -35.92 63.77 59.38
N SER A 520 -34.82 64.45 59.72
CA SER A 520 -34.62 65.60 60.62
C SER A 520 -35.00 65.38 62.09
N ASP A 521 -33.98 65.55 62.93
CA ASP A 521 -34.00 66.09 64.29
C ASP A 521 -34.27 65.22 65.52
N THR A 522 -33.47 65.59 66.53
CA THR A 522 -33.67 65.57 67.99
C THR A 522 -33.36 64.31 68.81
N SER A 523 -32.16 64.38 69.41
CA SER A 523 -31.89 64.42 70.87
C SER A 523 -31.95 63.15 71.75
N GLN A 524 -30.84 63.07 72.51
CA GLN A 524 -30.54 62.37 73.77
C GLN A 524 -30.07 60.92 73.71
#